data_AF-A0AA46A685-F1
#
_entry.id   AF-A0AA46A685-F1
#
_cell.length_a   1.000
_cell.length_b   1.000
_cell.length_c   1.000
_cell.angle_alpha   90.00
_cell.angle_beta   90.00
_cell.angle_gamma   90.00
#
_symmetry.space_group_name_H-M   'P 1'
#
loop_
_entity.id
_entity.type
_entity.pdbx_description
1 polymer ?
#
loop_
_entity_poly.entity_id
_entity_poly.type
_entity_poly.pdbx_seq_one_letter_code
_entity_poly.pdbx_strand_id
1 'polypeptide(L)'
;MEQSSMEHQPQAATVGGTHEGQQHPIRLYLMVWGLLFVLSAASYLVDYMEFQGGLRWSLILIFMMLKAGLIVAVFMHMAWERLALGYAILLPPFIILVFVVIMVFESDYTLLTRLTEFATQ
;
A
#
# COMPACT_ATOMS: atom_id res chain seq x y z
N MET A 1 -59.81 -12.10 -41.81
CA MET A 1 -59.34 -13.19 -42.68
C MET A 1 -57.93 -12.78 -43.06
N GLU A 2 -57.02 -12.98 -42.11
CA GLU A 2 -56.16 -14.18 -42.06
C GLU A 2 -54.92 -13.89 -42.91
N GLN A 3 -53.78 -13.58 -42.29
CA GLN A 3 -52.89 -14.63 -41.80
C GLN A 3 -52.79 -15.76 -42.81
N SER A 4 -51.87 -15.66 -43.77
CA SER A 4 -51.09 -16.82 -44.23
C SER A 4 -50.16 -16.45 -45.38
N SER A 5 -48.89 -16.27 -45.03
CA SER A 5 -47.69 -16.76 -45.75
C SER A 5 -46.50 -15.92 -45.24
N MET A 6 -46.01 -16.20 -44.04
CA MET A 6 -45.05 -17.26 -43.72
C MET A 6 -43.64 -16.99 -44.27
N GLU A 7 -42.69 -17.14 -43.34
CA GLU A 7 -41.27 -17.43 -43.54
C GLU A 7 -40.33 -16.25 -43.76
N HIS A 8 -40.05 -15.52 -42.68
CA HIS A 8 -38.64 -15.28 -42.35
C HIS A 8 -38.27 -16.08 -41.10
N GLN A 9 -37.49 -17.11 -41.41
CA GLN A 9 -36.80 -18.08 -40.60
C GLN A 9 -36.24 -17.50 -39.28
N PRO A 10 -36.17 -18.31 -38.20
CA PRO A 10 -35.62 -17.88 -36.93
C PRO A 10 -34.13 -17.68 -37.10
N GLN A 11 -33.71 -16.44 -37.34
CA GLN A 11 -32.30 -16.12 -37.28
C GLN A 11 -31.91 -16.06 -35.81
N ALA A 12 -31.47 -17.22 -35.32
CA ALA A 12 -30.61 -17.37 -34.18
C ALA A 12 -29.39 -16.48 -34.38
N ALA A 13 -29.50 -15.20 -34.02
CA ALA A 13 -28.36 -14.39 -33.63
C ALA A 13 -27.96 -14.88 -32.24
N THR A 14 -27.21 -15.98 -32.28
CA THR A 14 -26.11 -16.32 -31.38
C THR A 14 -25.89 -15.31 -30.26
N VAL A 15 -26.14 -15.81 -29.05
CA VAL A 15 -25.49 -15.45 -27.80
C VAL A 15 -24.16 -14.74 -28.04
N GLY A 16 -24.15 -13.48 -27.63
CA GLY A 16 -22.97 -12.63 -27.64
C GLY A 16 -23.32 -11.32 -26.96
N GLY A 17 -24.08 -11.38 -25.87
CA GLY A 17 -24.07 -10.30 -24.89
C GLY A 17 -22.65 -10.20 -24.37
N THR A 18 -21.83 -9.40 -25.04
CA THR A 18 -20.53 -8.96 -24.57
C THR A 18 -20.79 -8.06 -23.37
N HIS A 19 -21.19 -8.67 -22.26
CA HIS A 19 -20.96 -8.13 -20.95
C HIS A 19 -19.45 -8.19 -20.75
N GLU A 20 -18.75 -7.19 -21.28
CA GLU A 20 -17.45 -6.73 -20.78
C GLU A 20 -17.66 -6.21 -19.35
N GLY A 21 -18.06 -7.10 -18.45
CA GLY A 21 -17.98 -6.86 -17.02
C GLY A 21 -16.50 -6.73 -16.71
N GLN A 22 -16.02 -5.50 -16.53
CA GLN A 22 -15.40 -4.99 -15.31
C GLN A 22 -14.94 -6.04 -14.26
N GLN A 23 -14.23 -7.10 -14.65
CA GLN A 23 -13.98 -8.30 -13.82
C GLN A 23 -12.55 -8.40 -13.32
N HIS A 24 -11.87 -7.26 -13.11
CA HIS A 24 -10.54 -7.21 -12.48
C HIS A 24 -10.43 -6.56 -11.08
N PRO A 25 -11.46 -6.50 -10.21
CA PRO A 25 -11.25 -6.16 -8.80
C PRO A 25 -10.97 -7.37 -7.90
N ILE A 26 -11.52 -8.57 -8.18
CA ILE A 26 -11.45 -9.71 -7.24
C ILE A 26 -10.04 -10.29 -7.09
N ARG A 27 -9.29 -10.36 -8.20
CA ARG A 27 -7.90 -10.86 -8.21
C ARG A 27 -6.97 -9.90 -7.47
N LEU A 28 -7.24 -8.59 -7.56
CA LEU A 28 -6.49 -7.56 -6.86
C LEU A 28 -6.66 -7.70 -5.34
N TYR A 29 -7.90 -7.87 -4.86
CA TYR A 29 -8.16 -8.05 -3.43
C TYR A 29 -7.51 -9.32 -2.86
N LEU A 30 -7.56 -10.45 -3.57
CA LEU A 30 -6.91 -11.69 -3.12
C LEU A 30 -5.38 -11.57 -3.09
N MET A 31 -4.78 -10.92 -4.09
CA MET A 31 -3.34 -10.67 -4.13
C MET A 31 -2.90 -9.80 -2.95
N VAL A 32 -3.68 -8.77 -2.63
CA VAL A 32 -3.36 -7.81 -1.57
C VAL A 32 -3.61 -8.39 -0.20
N TRP A 33 -4.68 -9.16 -0.05
CA TRP A 33 -4.93 -9.95 1.15
C TRP A 33 -3.75 -10.90 1.42
N GLY A 34 -3.28 -11.62 0.40
CA GLY A 34 -2.10 -12.49 0.52
C GLY A 34 -0.83 -11.72 0.83
N LEU A 35 -0.60 -10.59 0.17
CA LEU A 35 0.59 -9.77 0.39
C LEU A 35 0.59 -9.13 1.78
N LEU A 36 -0.55 -8.63 2.28
CA LEU A 36 -0.72 -8.13 3.64
C LEU A 36 -0.53 -9.23 4.68
N PHE A 37 -1.01 -10.45 4.40
CA PHE A 37 -0.78 -11.60 5.26
C PHE A 37 0.71 -11.93 5.39
N VAL A 38 1.40 -12.03 4.24
CA VAL A 38 2.85 -12.25 4.21
C VAL A 38 3.59 -11.13 4.93
N LEU A 39 3.20 -9.87 4.71
CA LEU A 39 3.80 -8.72 5.38
C LEU A 39 3.60 -8.76 6.89
N SER A 40 2.40 -9.14 7.35
CA SER A 40 2.08 -9.28 8.77
C SER A 40 2.87 -10.43 9.40
N ALA A 41 3.01 -11.55 8.70
CA ALA A 41 3.83 -12.67 9.16
C ALA A 41 5.32 -12.31 9.20
N ALA A 42 5.82 -11.59 8.19
CA ALA A 42 7.19 -11.09 8.16
C ALA A 42 7.45 -10.07 9.28
N SER A 43 6.48 -9.18 9.57
CA SER A 43 6.55 -8.25 10.70
C SER A 43 6.62 -8.99 12.03
N TYR A 44 5.85 -10.06 12.19
CA TYR A 44 5.86 -10.90 13.39
C TYR A 44 7.17 -11.68 13.53
N LEU A 45 7.71 -12.21 12.43
CA LEU A 45 8.99 -12.93 12.44
C LEU A 45 10.15 -12.01 12.80
N VAL A 46 10.14 -10.79 12.29
CA VAL A 46 11.11 -9.78 12.68
C VAL A 46 10.98 -9.42 14.16
N ASP A 47 9.77 -9.24 14.66
CA ASP A 47 9.54 -8.92 16.07
C ASP A 47 10.02 -10.07 16.98
N TYR A 48 9.85 -11.31 16.53
CA TYR A 48 10.34 -12.52 17.19
C TYR A 48 11.87 -12.63 17.26
N MET A 49 12.59 -12.01 16.31
CA MET A 49 14.06 -12.00 16.31
C MET A 49 14.63 -11.08 17.41
N GLU A 50 13.79 -10.42 18.20
CA GLU A 50 14.13 -9.60 19.39
C GLU A 50 15.41 -8.76 19.23
N PHE A 51 15.58 -8.13 18.07
CA PHE A 51 16.71 -7.24 17.84
C PHE A 51 16.75 -6.19 18.96
N GLN A 52 17.88 -5.94 19.61
CA GLN A 52 17.97 -4.95 20.68
C GLN A 52 18.41 -3.58 20.14
N GLY A 53 17.89 -2.48 20.71
CA GLY A 53 18.28 -1.11 20.37
C GLY A 53 17.58 -0.51 19.14
N GLY A 54 18.30 0.34 18.39
CA GLY A 54 17.77 1.11 17.25
C GLY A 54 17.22 0.28 16.09
N LEU A 55 17.63 -0.99 15.98
CA LEU A 55 17.09 -1.91 14.98
C LEU A 55 15.58 -2.14 15.15
N ARG A 56 15.05 -2.22 16.38
CA ARG A 56 13.59 -2.38 16.62
C ARG A 56 12.81 -1.22 16.04
N TRP A 57 13.27 -0.01 16.33
CA TRP A 57 12.61 1.22 15.89
C TRP A 57 12.60 1.32 14.38
N SER A 58 13.73 1.01 13.72
CA SER A 58 13.80 1.02 12.25
C SER A 58 12.88 -0.02 11.62
N LEU A 59 12.84 -1.24 12.16
CA LEU A 59 11.99 -2.33 11.64
C LEU A 59 10.50 -2.04 11.83
N ILE A 60 10.09 -1.56 13.01
CA ILE A 60 8.70 -1.17 13.26
C ILE A 60 8.27 -0.10 12.26
N LEU A 61 9.09 0.94 12.06
CA LEU A 61 8.80 2.00 11.09
C LEU A 61 8.74 1.47 9.65
N ILE A 62 9.65 0.57 9.26
CA ILE A 62 9.66 -0.06 7.93
C ILE A 62 8.40 -0.90 7.72
N PHE A 63 8.02 -1.78 8.65
CA PHE A 63 6.80 -2.58 8.53
C PHE A 63 5.54 -1.72 8.52
N MET A 64 5.52 -0.66 9.33
CA MET A 64 4.42 0.30 9.39
C MET A 64 4.27 1.05 8.06
N MET A 65 5.38 1.44 7.44
CA MET A 65 5.41 2.13 6.15
C MET A 65 5.07 1.18 4.98
N LEU A 66 5.61 -0.04 4.94
CA LEU A 66 5.27 -1.03 3.90
C LEU A 66 3.79 -1.40 3.97
N LYS A 67 3.24 -1.63 5.17
CA LYS A 67 1.82 -1.93 5.36
C LYS A 67 0.95 -0.78 4.88
N ALA A 68 1.23 0.44 5.32
CA ALA A 68 0.46 1.62 4.92
C ALA A 68 0.60 1.92 3.42
N GLY A 69 1.81 1.78 2.87
CA GLY A 69 2.09 1.96 1.45
C GLY A 69 1.38 0.93 0.57
N LEU A 70 1.28 -0.33 1.01
CA LEU A 70 0.50 -1.36 0.33
C LEU A 70 -1.00 -1.07 0.34
N ILE A 71 -1.53 -0.64 1.48
CA ILE A 71 -2.94 -0.24 1.61
C ILE A 71 -3.21 0.94 0.67
N VAL A 72 -2.36 1.96 0.68
CA VAL A 72 -2.48 3.15 -0.17
C VAL A 72 -2.35 2.76 -1.65
N ALA A 73 -1.29 2.07 -2.06
CA ALA A 73 -1.11 1.67 -3.46
C ALA A 73 -2.32 0.89 -3.99
N VAL A 74 -2.94 0.03 -3.18
CA VAL A 74 -4.06 -0.81 -3.63
C VAL A 74 -5.39 -0.09 -3.62
N PHE A 75 -5.74 0.53 -2.50
CA PHE A 75 -7.01 1.25 -2.38
C PHE A 75 -7.02 2.52 -3.24
N MET A 76 -5.85 3.04 -3.60
CA MET A 76 -5.70 4.31 -4.29
C MET A 76 -5.34 4.16 -5.77
N HIS A 77 -4.80 3.02 -6.24
CA HIS A 77 -4.57 2.76 -7.68
C HIS A 77 -5.89 2.77 -8.51
N MET A 78 -7.05 2.58 -7.88
CA MET A 78 -8.37 2.67 -8.53
C MET A 78 -8.96 4.10 -8.61
N ALA A 79 -8.27 5.13 -8.10
CA ALA A 79 -8.84 6.47 -7.91
C ALA A 79 -8.10 7.55 -8.72
N TRP A 80 -8.23 7.52 -10.05
CA TRP A 80 -7.56 8.45 -10.96
C TRP A 80 -8.07 9.92 -10.89
N GLU A 81 -9.12 10.22 -10.13
CA GLU A 81 -9.56 11.61 -9.84
C GLU A 81 -9.26 12.09 -8.40
N ARG A 82 -8.74 11.23 -7.51
CA ARG A 82 -8.51 11.54 -6.07
C ARG A 82 -7.06 11.37 -5.61
N LEU A 83 -6.10 11.35 -6.54
CA LEU A 83 -4.65 11.29 -6.21
C LEU A 83 -4.23 12.42 -5.24
N ALA A 84 -4.82 13.61 -5.39
CA ALA A 84 -4.60 14.73 -4.49
C ALA A 84 -5.04 14.46 -3.04
N LEU A 85 -6.12 13.69 -2.82
CA LEU A 85 -6.65 13.42 -1.47
C LEU A 85 -5.82 12.38 -0.72
N GLY A 86 -5.31 11.35 -1.39
CA GLY A 86 -4.41 10.44 -0.71
C GLY A 86 -2.98 10.96 -0.61
N TYR A 87 -2.52 11.84 -1.51
CA TYR A 87 -1.33 12.65 -1.24
C TYR A 87 -1.55 13.52 0.00
N ALA A 88 -2.71 14.17 0.16
CA ALA A 88 -3.01 14.95 1.37
C ALA A 88 -3.01 14.11 2.67
N ILE A 89 -3.25 12.79 2.60
CA ILE A 89 -3.20 11.88 3.76
C ILE A 89 -1.80 11.27 3.96
N LEU A 90 -1.04 11.02 2.89
CA LEU A 90 0.30 10.43 2.94
C LEU A 90 1.40 11.49 3.21
N LEU A 91 1.19 12.71 2.73
CA LEU A 91 2.09 13.84 2.91
C LEU A 91 2.33 14.18 4.39
N PRO A 92 1.32 14.28 5.28
CA PRO A 92 1.56 14.53 6.70
C PRO A 92 2.47 13.48 7.38
N PRO A 93 2.23 12.16 7.25
CA PRO A 93 3.14 11.15 7.76
C PRO A 93 4.55 11.24 7.14
N PHE A 94 4.64 11.55 5.85
CA PHE A 94 5.93 11.66 5.16
C PHE A 94 6.76 12.84 5.68
N ILE A 95 6.15 14.01 5.88
CA ILE A 95 6.82 15.18 6.47
C ILE A 95 7.30 14.87 7.89
N ILE A 96 6.46 14.22 8.71
CA ILE A 96 6.85 13.80 10.06
C ILE A 96 8.03 12.81 10.02
N LEU A 97 8.02 11.87 9.07
CA LEU A 97 9.12 10.91 8.91
C LEU A 97 10.44 11.62 8.59
N VAL A 98 10.44 12.55 7.64
CA VAL A 98 11.63 13.33 7.28
C VAL A 98 12.13 14.14 8.48
N PHE A 99 11.22 14.77 9.22
CA PHE A 99 11.56 15.53 10.43
C PHE A 99 12.22 14.64 11.49
N VAL A 100 11.66 13.46 11.76
CA VAL A 100 12.22 12.49 12.71
C VAL A 100 13.61 12.03 12.26
N VAL A 101 13.81 11.74 10.98
CA VAL A 101 15.12 11.34 10.45
C VAL A 101 16.16 12.43 10.68
N ILE A 102 15.84 13.68 10.36
CA ILE A 102 16.75 14.82 10.58
C ILE A 102 17.07 15.00 12.07
N MET A 103 16.06 14.88 12.95
CA MET A 103 16.23 15.01 14.39
C MET A 103 17.12 13.91 14.99
N VAL A 104 17.03 12.68 14.47
CA VAL A 104 17.93 11.59 14.87
C VAL A 104 19.38 11.93 14.53
N PHE A 105 19.64 12.40 13.30
CA PHE A 105 20.98 12.81 12.92
C PHE A 105 21.51 13.94 13.81
N GLU A 106 20.70 14.96 14.11
CA GLU A 106 21.11 16.07 14.99
C GLU A 106 21.45 15.59 16.42
N SER A 107 20.68 14.62 16.95
CA SER A 107 20.94 14.02 18.25
C SER A 107 22.30 13.31 18.30
N ASP A 108 22.68 12.60 17.25
CA ASP A 108 24.00 11.97 17.16
C ASP A 108 25.15 13.00 17.13
N TYR A 109 25.00 14.09 16.38
CA TYR A 109 26.00 15.18 16.35
C TYR A 109 26.15 15.85 17.72
N THR A 110 25.05 16.06 18.43
CA THR A 110 25.07 16.62 19.80
C THR A 110 25.75 15.67 20.79
N LEU A 111 25.51 14.36 20.67
CA LEU A 111 26.14 13.35 21.51
C LEU A 111 27.67 13.33 21.27
N LEU A 112 28.09 13.25 20.00
CA LEU A 112 29.51 13.21 19.64
C LEU A 112 30.25 14.46 20.10
N THR A 113 29.65 15.65 19.91
CA THR A 113 30.25 16.91 20.36
C THR A 113 30.43 16.91 21.88
N ARG A 114 29.44 16.44 22.65
CA ARG A 114 29.59 16.34 24.12
C ARG A 114 30.70 15.37 24.53
N LEU A 115 30.83 14.23 23.86
CA LEU A 115 31.90 13.28 24.14
C LEU A 115 33.28 13.82 23.78
N THR A 116 33.43 14.57 22.68
CA THR A 116 34.72 15.17 22.31
C THR A 116 35.13 16.28 23.27
N GLU A 117 34.19 17.08 23.76
CA GLU A 117 34.47 18.08 24.79
C GLU A 117 34.91 17.40 26.10
N PHE A 118 34.19 16.37 26.58
CA PHE A 118 34.61 15.62 27.78
C PHE A 118 35.90 14.82 27.61
N ALA A 119 36.26 14.41 26.39
CA ALA A 119 37.51 13.69 26.13
C ALA A 119 38.73 14.62 25.97
N THR A 120 38.49 15.91 25.68
CA THR A 120 39.55 16.92 25.49
C THR A 120 39.84 17.68 26.79
N GLN A 121 38.88 17.71 27.73
CA GLN A 121 39.00 18.32 29.05
C GLN A 121 39.65 17.38 30.08
#